data_AF-A0A9X6TJA9-F1
#
_entry.id   AF-A0A9X6TJA9-F1
#
_cell.length_a   1.000
_cell.length_b   1.000
_cell.length_c   1.000
_cell.angle_alpha   90.00
_cell.angle_beta   90.00
_cell.angle_gamma   90.00
#
_symmetry.space_group_name_H-M   'P 1'
#
loop_
_entity.id
_entity.type
_entity.pdbx_description
1 polymer ?
#
loop_
_entity_poly.entity_id
_entity_poly.type
_entity_poly.pdbx_seq_one_letter_code
_entity_poly.pdbx_strand_id
1 'polypeptide(L)' 'MIESKHLFEDGETVRIKETGEVVTVDHWWFYRKNSSDGIHSSCAQYNIVEHPGTWFAEYELEKIS' A
#
# COMPACT_ATOMS: atom_id res chain seq x y z
N MET A 1 -2.97 15.74 15.68
CA MET A 1 -2.33 15.53 14.37
C MET A 1 -2.96 14.28 13.81
N ILE A 2 -3.66 14.35 12.68
CA ILE A 2 -4.17 13.13 12.04
C ILE A 2 -2.95 12.59 11.29
N GLU A 3 -2.18 11.74 11.96
CA GLU A 3 -1.16 10.93 11.29
C GLU A 3 -1.84 10.29 10.09
N SER A 4 -1.29 10.53 8.90
CA SER A 4 -1.74 9.88 7.68
C SER A 4 -1.49 8.39 7.89
N LYS A 5 -2.53 7.67 8.32
CA LYS A 5 -2.44 6.25 8.66
C LYS A 5 -2.35 5.46 7.36
N HIS A 6 -1.21 4.82 7.15
CA HIS A 6 -1.11 3.66 6.27
C HIS A 6 -1.91 2.52 6.92
N LEU A 7 -2.58 1.70 6.11
CA LEU A 7 -3.40 0.59 6.58
C LEU A 7 -2.61 -0.66 6.97
N PHE A 8 -1.42 -0.84 6.39
CA PHE A 8 -0.59 -2.04 6.54
C PHE A 8 0.84 -1.67 6.97
N GLU A 9 1.51 -2.60 7.65
CA GLU A 9 2.90 -2.43 8.11
C GLU A 9 3.85 -3.41 7.41
N ASP A 10 5.15 -3.13 7.45
CA ASP A 10 6.18 -4.02 6.94
C ASP A 10 6.12 -5.37 7.67
N GLY A 11 6.07 -6.48 6.92
CA GLY A 11 5.87 -7.83 7.43
C GLY A 11 4.42 -8.23 7.69
N GLU A 12 3.44 -7.34 7.50
CA GLU A 12 2.02 -7.70 7.61
C GLU A 12 1.56 -8.51 6.38
N THR A 13 0.80 -9.57 6.62
CA THR A 13 0.14 -10.31 5.54
C THR A 13 -1.16 -9.60 5.15
N VAL A 14 -1.31 -9.34 3.86
CA VAL A 14 -2.45 -8.69 3.23
C VAL A 14 -3.00 -9.55 2.10
N ARG A 15 -4.20 -9.23 1.61
CA ARG A 15 -4.79 -9.92 0.46
C ARG A 15 -4.93 -8.97 -0.72
N ILE A 16 -4.44 -9.36 -1.88
CA ILE A 16 -4.66 -8.64 -3.13
C ILE A 16 -6.13 -8.84 -3.53
N LYS A 17 -6.90 -7.75 -3.67
CA LYS A 17 -8.33 -7.84 -4.00
C LYS A 17 -8.59 -8.37 -5.40
N GLU A 18 -7.72 -8.04 -6.34
CA GLU A 18 -7.88 -8.43 -7.75
C GLU A 18 -7.74 -9.96 -7.93
N THR A 19 -6.70 -10.55 -7.34
CA THR A 19 -6.39 -11.98 -7.51
C THR A 19 -6.93 -12.84 -6.36
N GLY A 20 -7.23 -12.22 -5.22
CA GLY A 20 -7.55 -12.91 -3.97
C GLY A 20 -6.34 -13.58 -3.32
N GLU A 21 -5.12 -13.32 -3.81
CA GLU A 21 -3.87 -13.90 -3.30
C GLU A 21 -3.48 -13.26 -1.96
N VAL A 22 -3.04 -14.10 -1.01
CA VAL A 22 -2.51 -13.65 0.27
C VAL A 22 -1.02 -13.45 0.13
N VAL A 23 -0.56 -12.25 0.41
CA VAL A 23 0.82 -11.82 0.22
C VAL A 23 1.36 -11.05 1.42
N THR A 24 2.67 -10.95 1.55
CA THR A 24 3.35 -10.29 2.66
C THR A 24 3.89 -8.94 2.21
N VAL A 25 3.58 -7.88 2.97
CA VAL A 25 4.16 -6.55 2.75
C VAL A 25 5.65 -6.62 3.07
N ASP A 26 6.48 -6.33 2.08
CA ASP A 26 7.93 -6.18 2.25
C ASP A 26 8.26 -4.80 2.82
N HIS A 27 7.83 -3.77 2.09
CA HIS A 27 8.08 -2.39 2.44
C HIS A 27 6.96 -1.47 1.98
N TRP A 28 6.68 -0.40 2.71
CA TRP A 28 5.68 0.59 2.28
C TRP A 28 6.24 2.02 2.33
N TRP A 29 5.71 2.89 1.46
CA TRP A 29 6.02 4.33 1.50
C TRP A 29 4.84 5.17 1.03
N PHE A 30 4.83 6.44 1.46
CA PHE A 30 3.89 7.42 0.93
C PHE A 30 4.39 7.99 -0.39
N TYR A 31 3.63 7.75 -1.46
CA TYR A 31 3.85 8.47 -2.70
C TYR A 31 3.16 9.83 -2.61
N ARG A 32 3.97 10.90 -2.57
CA ARG A 32 3.49 12.27 -2.61
C ARG A 32 3.47 12.73 -4.07
N LYS A 33 2.28 12.75 -4.69
CA LYS A 33 2.13 13.41 -5.99
C LYS A 33 2.37 14.91 -5.79
N ASN A 34 3.21 15.51 -6.63
CA ASN A 34 3.56 16.94 -6.53
C ASN A 34 2.30 17.81 -6.42
N SER A 35 2.32 18.78 -5.51
CA SER A 35 1.21 19.68 -5.18
C SER A 35 0.66 20.47 -6.37
N SER A 36 1.39 20.51 -7.49
CA SER A 36 1.01 21.17 -8.73
C SER A 36 -0.13 20.48 -9.48
N ASP A 37 -0.45 19.23 -9.16
CA ASP A 37 -1.45 18.40 -9.87
C ASP A 37 -2.86 18.47 -9.25
N GLY A 38 -3.09 19.36 -8.27
CA GLY A 38 -4.41 19.63 -7.69
C GLY A 38 -5.01 18.51 -6.82
N ILE A 39 -4.45 17.30 -6.85
CA ILE A 39 -4.89 16.15 -6.07
C ILE A 39 -3.92 15.96 -4.90
N HIS A 40 -4.25 16.60 -3.77
CA HIS A 40 -3.61 16.37 -2.46
C HIS A 40 -3.96 14.98 -1.91
N SER A 41 -3.63 13.91 -2.64
CA SER A 41 -3.84 12.54 -2.17
C SER A 41 -2.49 11.84 -2.15
N SER A 42 -1.78 12.01 -1.04
CA SER A 42 -0.73 11.07 -0.65
C SER A 42 -1.37 9.70 -0.49
N CYS A 43 -0.99 8.75 -1.35
CA CYS A 43 -1.45 7.37 -1.30
C CYS A 43 -0.29 6.50 -0.83
N ALA A 44 -0.56 5.57 0.09
CA ALA A 44 0.43 4.57 0.49
C ALA A 44 0.56 3.53 -0.63
N GLN A 45 1.80 3.25 -1.00
CA GLN A 45 2.15 2.13 -1.86
C GLN A 45 2.91 1.09 -1.05
N TYR A 46 2.66 -0.17 -1.37
CA TYR A 46 3.14 -1.33 -0.66
C TYR A 46 3.88 -2.25 -1.65
N ASN A 47 5.14 -2.54 -1.36
CA ASN A 47 5.94 -3.56 -2.01
C ASN A 47 5.64 -4.91 -1.37
N ILE A 48 5.63 -5.97 -2.17
CA ILE A 48 5.26 -7.32 -1.75
C ILE A 48 6.44 -8.27 -1.90
N VAL A 49 6.71 -9.08 -0.87
CA VAL A 49 7.83 -10.03 -0.87
C VAL A 49 7.70 -11.07 -2.00
N GLU A 50 6.49 -11.58 -2.21
CA GLU A 50 6.16 -12.59 -3.21
C GLU A 50 6.28 -12.06 -4.65
N HIS A 51 6.15 -10.74 -4.84
CA HIS A 51 6.19 -10.07 -6.14
C HIS A 51 7.22 -8.93 -6.13
N PRO A 52 8.52 -9.25 -6.11
CA PRO A 52 9.57 -8.25 -6.00
C PRO A 52 9.55 -7.29 -7.20
N GLY A 53 9.44 -6.00 -6.92
CA GLY A 53 9.36 -4.95 -7.94
C GLY A 53 7.95 -4.65 -8.44
N THR A 54 6.92 -5.23 -7.82
CA THR A 54 5.52 -4.87 -8.01
C THR A 54 5.02 -4.06 -6.81
N TRP A 55 4.29 -3.00 -7.11
CA TRP A 55 3.88 -1.94 -6.18
C TRP A 55 2.36 -1.95 -6.18
N PHE A 56 1.75 -2.11 -5.02
CA PHE A 56 0.30 -2.10 -4.88
C PHE A 56 -0.15 -0.87 -4.12
N ALA A 57 -1.21 -0.23 -4.58
CA ALA A 57 -1.84 0.86 -3.86
C ALA A 57 -2.68 0.34 -2.69
N GLU A 58 -2.84 1.18 -1.66
CA GLU A 58 -3.63 0.86 -0.47
C GLU A 58 -5.03 0.29 -0.77
N TYR A 59 -5.70 0.79 -1.81
CA TYR A 59 -7.05 0.35 -2.18
C TYR A 59 -7.09 -1.02 -2.87
N GLU A 60 -5.97 -1.51 -3.42
CA GLU A 60 -5.83 -2.81 -4.09
C GLU A 60 -5.64 -3.95 -3.09
N LEU A 61 -5.24 -3.60 -1.88
CA LEU A 61 -4.99 -4.54 -0.79
C LEU A 61 -6.15 -4.53 0.20
N GLU A 62 -6.35 -5.67 0.85
CA GLU A 62 -7.34 -5.90 1.89
C GLU A 62 -6.66 -6.49 3.12
N LYS A 63 -7.07 -6.01 4.31
CA LYS A 63 -6.59 -6.57 5.57
C LYS A 63 -7.28 -7.91 5.80
N ILE A 64 -6.48 -8.96 5.93
CA ILE A 64 -6.90 -10.26 6.44
C ILE A 64 -6.80 -10.19 7.97
N SER A 65 -7.96 -10.15 8.62
CA SER A 65 -8.10 -10.00 10.08
C SER A 65 -7.80 -11.28 10.86
#